data_AF-A0A061IFB8-F1
#
_entry.id   AF-A0A061IFB8-F1
#
_cell.length_a   1.000
_cell.length_b   1.000
_cell.length_c   1.000
_cell.angle_alpha   90.00
_cell.angle_beta   90.00
_cell.angle_gamma   90.00
#
_symmetry.space_group_name_H-M   'P 1'
#
loop_
_entity.id
_entity.type
_entity.pdbx_description
1 polymer ?
#
loop_
_entity_poly.entity_id
_entity_poly.type
_entity_poly.pdbx_seq_one_letter_code
_entity_poly.pdbx_strand_id
1 'polypeptide(L)'
;MTGYTPDEKLRLQQLRVLRRQWLKDQELSPREPVLPPRKTWPLETFWNNFLRDGALWKKVIFKTYRASLFTVSHVIIPLWFIHYYVKYHVAKKPYAIVDTKPKIFPGDTILETGEVIPPMKDFPDQHH
;
A
#
# COMPACT_ATOMS: atom_id res chain seq x y z
N MET A 1 -19.80 -38.13 49.44
CA MET A 1 -19.03 -37.12 48.68
C MET A 1 -17.67 -36.98 49.33
N THR A 2 -16.79 -37.96 49.08
CA THR A 2 -15.48 -38.05 49.72
C THR A 2 -14.52 -37.14 48.95
N GLY A 3 -14.15 -36.02 49.57
CA GLY A 3 -13.11 -35.13 49.03
C GLY A 3 -11.73 -35.78 49.06
N TYR A 4 -10.71 -34.99 48.70
CA TYR A 4 -9.33 -35.44 48.63
C TYR A 4 -8.82 -36.09 49.92
N THR A 5 -8.06 -37.18 49.76
CA THR A 5 -7.33 -37.82 50.86
C THR A 5 -6.22 -36.88 51.38
N PRO A 6 -5.74 -37.05 52.63
CA PRO A 6 -4.67 -36.21 53.17
C PRO A 6 -3.41 -36.17 52.29
N ASP A 7 -3.03 -37.30 51.71
CA ASP A 7 -1.85 -37.42 50.83
C ASP A 7 -2.04 -36.69 49.50
N GLU A 8 -3.24 -36.76 48.91
CA GLU A 8 -3.59 -36.01 47.71
C GLU A 8 -3.56 -34.50 47.96
N LYS A 9 -4.04 -34.05 49.12
CA LYS A 9 -3.97 -32.63 49.51
C LYS A 9 -2.52 -32.17 49.66
N LEU A 10 -1.67 -32.97 50.31
CA LEU A 10 -0.25 -32.68 50.48
C LEU A 10 0.44 -32.58 49.11
N ARG A 11 0.19 -33.54 48.21
CA ARG A 11 0.75 -33.55 46.86
C ARG A 11 0.29 -32.34 46.03
N LEU A 12 -0.99 -31.97 46.09
CA LEU A 12 -1.51 -30.80 45.37
C LEU A 12 -0.90 -29.49 45.89
N GLN A 13 -0.65 -29.39 47.21
CA GLN A 13 0.04 -28.24 47.78
C GLN A 13 1.50 -28.16 47.30
N GLN A 14 2.22 -29.29 47.31
CA GLN A 14 3.60 -29.37 46.80
C GLN A 14 3.69 -28.95 45.32
N LEU A 15 2.82 -29.50 44.47
CA LEU A 15 2.76 -29.12 43.05
C LEU A 15 2.39 -27.65 42.85
N ARG A 16 1.52 -27.10 43.70
CA ARG A 16 1.14 -25.68 43.64
C ARG A 16 2.31 -24.77 43.98
N VAL A 17 3.15 -25.13 44.94
CA VAL A 17 4.36 -24.36 45.28
C VAL A 17 5.36 -24.39 44.13
N LEU A 18 5.65 -25.58 43.58
CA LEU A 18 6.54 -25.72 42.43
C LEU A 18 6.02 -24.95 41.22
N ARG A 19 4.70 -24.99 40.98
CA ARG A 19 4.08 -24.24 39.87
C ARG A 19 4.21 -22.74 40.06
N ARG A 20 4.06 -22.22 41.28
CA ARG A 20 4.23 -20.79 41.57
C ARG A 20 5.67 -20.32 41.37
N GLN A 21 6.65 -21.14 41.78
CA GLN A 21 8.06 -20.86 41.53
C GLN A 21 8.38 -20.89 40.03
N TRP A 22 7.95 -21.93 39.32
CA TRP A 22 8.12 -22.00 37.87
C TRP A 22 7.51 -20.81 37.13
N LEU A 23 6.30 -20.38 37.53
CA LEU A 23 5.65 -19.20 36.94
C LEU A 23 6.42 -17.91 37.22
N LYS A 24 7.03 -17.79 38.40
CA LYS A 24 7.89 -16.67 38.76
C LYS A 24 9.19 -16.68 37.95
N ASP A 25 9.73 -17.87 37.66
CA ASP A 25 10.94 -18.03 36.84
C ASP A 25 10.69 -17.73 35.34
N GLN A 26 9.43 -17.67 34.91
CA GLN A 26 9.06 -17.20 33.56
C GLN A 26 9.00 -15.67 33.45
N GLU A 27 9.09 -14.93 34.56
CA GLU A 27 9.19 -13.48 34.51
C GLU A 27 10.57 -13.09 33.97
N LEU A 28 10.61 -12.66 32.71
CA LEU A 28 11.82 -12.21 32.05
C LEU A 28 12.26 -10.86 32.62
N SER A 29 13.55 -10.74 32.89
CA SER A 29 14.14 -9.46 33.26
C SER A 29 14.17 -8.52 32.04
N PRO A 30 14.13 -7.19 32.22
CA PRO A 30 14.20 -6.23 31.11
C PRO A 30 15.50 -6.30 30.28
N ARG A 31 16.51 -7.05 30.72
CA ARG A 31 17.81 -7.19 30.05
C ARG A 31 17.81 -8.43 29.17
N GLU A 32 17.20 -8.31 28.01
CA GLU A 32 17.27 -9.35 26.98
C GLU A 32 18.46 -9.12 26.05
N PRO A 33 19.10 -10.19 25.56
CA PRO A 33 20.12 -10.06 24.52
C PRO A 33 19.47 -9.59 23.22
N VAL A 34 19.67 -8.33 22.88
CA VAL A 34 19.20 -7.74 21.62
C VAL A 34 20.26 -7.95 20.54
N LEU A 35 19.82 -8.28 19.32
CA LEU A 35 20.70 -8.31 18.16
C LEU A 35 21.38 -6.94 17.96
N PRO A 36 22.63 -6.90 17.46
CA PRO A 36 23.27 -5.63 17.17
C PRO A 36 22.43 -4.82 16.18
N PRO A 37 22.43 -3.48 16.30
CA PRO A 37 21.63 -2.64 15.42
C PRO A 37 22.07 -2.81 13.97
N ARG A 38 21.09 -2.88 13.06
CA ARG A 38 21.35 -2.93 11.61
C ARG A 38 22.05 -1.64 11.18
N LYS A 39 23.04 -1.77 10.30
CA LYS A 39 23.74 -0.62 9.71
C LYS A 39 22.75 0.17 8.85
N THR A 40 22.40 1.37 9.27
CA THR A 40 21.51 2.27 8.52
C THR A 40 22.26 2.92 7.36
N TRP A 41 21.56 3.13 6.24
CA TRP A 41 22.12 3.83 5.10
C TRP A 41 22.35 5.32 5.45
N PRO A 42 23.37 6.02 4.91
CA PRO A 42 23.65 7.43 5.26
C PRO A 42 22.43 8.36 5.19
N LEU A 43 21.58 8.17 4.19
CA LEU A 43 20.31 8.89 4.02
C LEU A 43 19.28 8.57 5.12
N GLU A 44 19.16 7.30 5.54
CA GLU A 44 18.29 6.93 6.66
C GLU A 44 18.81 7.55 7.96
N THR A 45 20.13 7.54 8.18
CA THR A 45 20.78 8.20 9.31
C THR A 45 20.48 9.71 9.31
N PHE A 46 20.56 10.36 8.14
CA PHE A 46 20.18 11.77 8.00
C PHE A 46 18.73 12.01 8.39
N TRP A 47 17.78 11.23 7.85
CA TRP A 47 16.36 11.40 8.18
C TRP A 47 16.05 11.13 9.65
N ASN A 48 16.68 10.11 10.25
CA ASN A 48 16.56 9.80 11.67
C ASN A 48 17.05 10.97 12.55
N ASN A 49 18.19 11.57 12.19
CA ASN A 49 18.72 12.74 12.90
C ASN A 49 17.85 13.98 12.67
N PHE A 50 17.39 14.23 11.45
CA PHE A 50 16.55 15.37 11.11
C PHE A 50 15.22 15.34 11.89
N LEU A 51 14.62 14.15 12.03
CA LEU A 51 13.34 13.93 12.73
C LEU A 51 13.47 13.82 14.26
N ARG A 52 14.69 13.83 14.81
CA ARG A 52 14.95 13.59 16.24
C ARG A 52 14.19 14.55 17.16
N ASP A 53 14.05 15.81 16.76
CA ASP A 53 13.38 16.84 17.55
C ASP A 53 11.84 16.70 17.57
N GLY A 54 11.28 15.79 16.76
CA GLY A 54 9.85 15.49 16.74
C GLY A 54 8.93 16.57 16.16
N ALA A 55 9.49 17.69 15.67
CA ALA A 55 8.74 18.81 15.12
C ALA A 55 7.76 18.40 14.00
N LEU A 56 6.52 18.89 14.08
CA LEU A 56 5.44 18.47 13.18
C LEU A 56 5.72 18.77 11.70
N TRP A 57 6.29 19.94 11.40
CA TRP A 57 6.62 20.31 10.01
C TRP A 57 7.67 19.37 9.39
N LYS A 58 8.65 18.92 10.17
CA LYS A 58 9.65 17.95 9.71
C LYS A 58 9.02 16.60 9.37
N LYS A 59 8.05 16.15 10.17
CA LYS A 59 7.28 14.92 9.90
C LYS A 59 6.46 15.03 8.61
N VAL A 60 5.86 16.19 8.35
CA VAL A 60 5.14 16.45 7.10
C VAL A 60 6.07 16.33 5.89
N ILE A 61 7.26 16.96 5.94
CA ILE A 61 8.26 16.87 4.87
C ILE A 61 8.71 15.42 4.65
N PHE A 62 8.99 14.68 5.71
CA PHE A 62 9.38 13.28 5.58
C PHE A 62 8.26 12.42 4.98
N LYS A 63 7.01 12.68 5.36
CA LYS A 63 5.84 11.98 4.79
C LYS A 63 5.69 12.27 3.30
N THR A 64 5.82 13.53 2.87
CA THR A 64 5.74 13.89 1.45
C THR A 64 6.91 13.30 0.66
N TYR A 65 8.12 13.31 1.21
CA TYR A 65 9.28 12.64 0.62
C TYR A 65 9.04 11.13 0.40
N ARG A 66 8.58 10.41 1.42
CA ARG A 66 8.28 8.98 1.30
C ARG A 66 7.15 8.70 0.30
N ALA A 67 6.10 9.52 0.31
CA ALA A 67 5.02 9.41 -0.66
C ALA A 67 5.53 9.64 -2.09
N SER A 68 6.41 10.63 -2.30
CA SER A 68 7.04 10.90 -3.59
C SER A 68 7.85 9.69 -4.09
N LEU A 69 8.69 9.11 -3.22
CA LEU A 69 9.44 7.89 -3.57
C LEU A 69 8.51 6.73 -3.94
N PHE A 70 7.42 6.55 -3.20
CA PHE A 70 6.43 5.53 -3.50
C PHE A 70 5.78 5.77 -4.87
N THR A 71 5.34 7.00 -5.16
CA THR A 71 4.74 7.34 -6.45
C THR A 71 5.70 7.10 -7.61
N VAL A 72 6.96 7.50 -7.49
CA VAL A 72 7.96 7.27 -8.54
C VAL A 72 8.17 5.77 -8.77
N SER A 73 8.42 5.02 -7.69
CA SER A 73 8.78 3.59 -7.78
C SER A 73 7.62 2.67 -8.14
N HIS A 74 6.42 2.92 -7.63
CA HIS A 74 5.28 2.00 -7.77
C HIS A 74 4.26 2.47 -8.81
N VAL A 75 4.32 3.72 -9.26
CA VAL A 75 3.36 4.25 -10.25
C VAL A 75 4.08 4.65 -11.52
N ILE A 76 4.98 5.63 -11.47
CA ILE A 76 5.58 6.22 -12.67
C ILE A 76 6.45 5.21 -13.41
N ILE A 77 7.35 4.52 -12.70
CA ILE A 77 8.25 3.54 -13.31
C ILE A 77 7.46 2.39 -13.99
N PRO A 78 6.53 1.71 -13.30
CA PRO A 78 5.71 0.67 -13.94
C PRO A 78 4.86 1.20 -15.10
N LEU A 79 4.27 2.39 -14.96
CA LEU A 79 3.48 3.02 -16.03
C LEU A 79 4.32 3.23 -17.29
N TRP A 80 5.56 3.73 -17.14
CA TRP A 80 6.48 3.90 -18.27
C TRP A 80 6.85 2.57 -18.92
N PHE A 81 7.14 1.53 -18.12
CA PHE A 81 7.43 0.20 -18.67
C PHE A 81 6.24 -0.39 -19.44
N ILE A 82 5.03 -0.30 -18.88
CA ILE A 82 3.80 -0.77 -19.55
C ILE A 82 3.56 0.03 -20.83
N HIS A 83 3.66 1.36 -20.78
CA HIS A 83 3.47 2.20 -21.94
C HIS A 83 4.48 1.87 -23.05
N TYR A 84 5.75 1.69 -22.70
CA TYR A 84 6.79 1.27 -23.65
C TYR A 84 6.48 -0.09 -24.27
N TYR A 85 6.07 -1.06 -23.45
CA TYR A 85 5.69 -2.40 -23.93
C TYR A 85 4.51 -2.34 -24.90
N VAL A 86 3.44 -1.62 -24.54
CA VAL A 86 2.25 -1.44 -25.40
C VAL A 86 2.65 -0.79 -26.72
N LYS A 87 3.43 0.30 -26.67
CA LYS A 87 3.85 1.07 -27.85
C LYS A 87 4.71 0.25 -28.82
N TYR A 88 5.69 -0.50 -28.33
CA TYR A 88 6.69 -1.13 -29.20
C TYR A 88 6.51 -2.63 -29.41
N HIS A 89 5.68 -3.31 -28.62
CA HIS A 89 5.47 -4.76 -28.73
C HIS A 89 4.03 -5.11 -29.09
N VAL A 90 3.05 -4.52 -28.37
CA VAL A 90 1.63 -4.85 -28.59
C VAL A 90 1.12 -4.16 -29.86
N ALA A 91 1.30 -2.84 -29.98
CA ALA A 91 0.78 -2.06 -31.11
C ALA A 91 1.41 -2.43 -32.47
N LYS A 92 2.59 -3.05 -32.46
CA LYS A 92 3.23 -3.56 -33.69
C LYS A 92 2.58 -4.84 -34.22
N LYS A 93 1.81 -5.56 -33.41
CA LYS A 93 1.12 -6.79 -33.83
C LYS A 93 -0.27 -6.42 -34.34
N PRO A 94 -0.67 -6.87 -35.55
CA PRO A 94 -1.99 -6.59 -36.07
C PRO A 94 -3.07 -7.16 -35.14
N TYR A 95 -4.14 -6.39 -34.91
CA TYR A 95 -5.26 -6.73 -34.04
C TYR A 95 -4.93 -7.04 -32.56
N ALA A 96 -3.71 -6.72 -32.10
CA ALA A 96 -3.37 -6.89 -30.69
C ALA A 96 -3.98 -5.79 -29.80
N ILE A 97 -4.28 -4.63 -30.38
CA ILE A 97 -5.07 -3.56 -29.76
C ILE A 97 -6.22 -3.28 -30.71
N VAL A 98 -7.45 -3.55 -30.27
CA VAL A 98 -8.68 -3.25 -31.01
C VAL A 98 -9.47 -2.28 -30.16
N ASP A 99 -9.69 -1.08 -30.68
CA ASP A 99 -10.48 -0.05 -30.02
C ASP A 99 -11.82 0.13 -30.74
N THR A 100 -12.83 0.54 -29.98
CA THR A 100 -14.11 0.96 -30.54
C THR A 100 -13.94 2.32 -31.21
N LYS A 101 -14.49 2.47 -32.41
CA LYS A 101 -14.48 3.78 -33.10
C LYS A 101 -15.16 4.84 -32.23
N PRO A 102 -14.63 6.08 -32.19
CA PRO A 102 -15.24 7.15 -31.41
C PRO A 102 -16.66 7.43 -31.89
N LYS A 103 -17.53 7.87 -30.97
CA LYS A 103 -18.88 8.33 -31.32
C LYS A 103 -18.78 9.64 -32.09
N ILE A 104 -19.64 9.77 -33.08
CA ILE A 104 -19.64 10.87 -34.02
C ILE A 104 -21.02 11.53 -33.98
N PHE A 105 -21.06 12.85 -33.82
CA PHE A 105 -22.31 13.62 -33.74
C PHE A 105 -22.48 14.60 -34.90
N PRO A 106 -23.73 14.96 -35.24
CA PRO A 106 -24.04 16.02 -36.19
C PRO A 106 -23.38 17.35 -35.80
N GLY A 107 -22.64 17.96 -36.74
CA GLY A 107 -21.85 19.17 -36.51
C GLY A 107 -20.38 18.92 -36.13
N ASP A 108 -19.97 17.68 -35.86
CA ASP A 108 -18.56 17.35 -35.59
C ASP A 108 -17.72 17.44 -36.87
N THR A 109 -16.44 17.79 -36.71
CA THR A 109 -15.45 17.77 -37.79
C THR A 109 -14.51 16.58 -37.62
N ILE A 110 -14.43 15.72 -38.62
CA ILE A 110 -13.51 14.58 -38.62
C ILE A 110 -12.08 15.11 -38.80
N LEU A 111 -11.21 14.95 -37.80
CA LEU A 111 -9.83 15.48 -37.84
C LEU A 111 -8.99 14.94 -39.01
N GLU A 112 -9.22 13.69 -39.41
CA GLU A 112 -8.45 13.04 -40.47
C GLU A 112 -8.92 13.43 -41.87
N THR A 113 -10.20 13.73 -42.06
CA THR A 113 -10.83 13.99 -43.37
C THR A 113 -11.18 15.47 -43.58
N GLY A 114 -11.30 16.24 -42.50
CA GLY A 114 -11.78 17.63 -42.51
C GLY A 114 -13.28 17.78 -42.78
N GLU A 115 -14.00 16.67 -42.96
CA GLU A 115 -15.44 16.67 -43.24
C GLU A 115 -16.24 17.08 -42.01
N VAL A 116 -17.12 18.07 -42.19
CA VAL A 116 -18.08 18.51 -41.18
C VAL A 116 -19.36 17.72 -41.38
N ILE A 117 -19.84 17.12 -40.30
CA ILE A 117 -21.01 16.26 -40.35
C ILE A 117 -22.26 17.13 -40.40
N PRO A 118 -23.18 16.85 -41.33
CA PRO A 118 -24.35 17.66 -41.51
C PRO A 118 -25.15 17.76 -40.20
N PRO A 119 -25.65 18.95 -39.84
CA PRO A 119 -26.48 19.12 -38.66
C PRO A 119 -27.77 18.32 -38.81
N MET A 120 -28.39 17.99 -37.67
CA MET A 120 -29.72 17.37 -37.69
C MET A 120 -30.73 18.33 -38.33
N LYS A 121 -31.75 17.78 -38.98
CA LYS A 121 -32.88 18.58 -39.47
C LYS A 121 -33.57 19.24 -38.29
N ASP A 122 -34.05 20.46 -38.49
CA ASP A 122 -34.80 21.20 -37.48
C ASP A 122 -36.02 20.39 -37.04
N PHE A 123 -36.17 20.22 -35.72
CA PHE A 123 -37.34 19.57 -35.15
C PHE A 123 -38.44 20.63 -34.93
N PRO A 124 -39.70 20.33 -35.26
CA PRO A 124 -40.80 21.21 -34.95
C PRO A 124 -40.97 21.27 -33.42
N ASP A 125 -40.57 22.39 -32.82
CA ASP A 125 -40.69 22.62 -31.39
C ASP A 125 -42.17 22.83 -31.03
N GLN A 126 -42.72 21.96 -30.17
CA GLN A 126 -44.12 22.00 -29.74
C GLN A 126 -44.29 22.66 -28.36
N HIS A 127 -43.20 23.15 -27.75
CA HIS A 127 -43.24 23.84 -26.48
C HIS A 127 -43.30 25.37 -26.68
N HIS A 128 -44.50 25.92 -26.46
CA HIS A 128 -44.75 27.33 -26.20
C HIS A 128 -44.71 27.64 -24.71
#